data_AF-A0A5M9NDZ7-F1
#
_entry.id   AF-A0A5M9NDZ7-F1
#
_cell.length_a   1.000
_cell.length_b   1.000
_cell.length_c   1.000
_cell.angle_alpha   90.00
_cell.angle_beta   90.00
_cell.angle_gamma   90.00
#
_symmetry.space_group_name_H-M   'P 1'
#
loop_
_entity.id
_entity.type
_entity.pdbx_description
1 polymer ?
#
loop_
_entity_poly.entity_id
_entity_poly.type
_entity_poly.pdbx_seq_one_letter_code
_entity_poly.pdbx_strand_id
1 'polypeptide(L)' 'MYTDEEIKAIKRDRDRAKQLNIYLLAKLLQIYKSGATQDIKRIISMAIKKTGLVYPELFSIISEKPNKN' A
#
# COMPACT_ATOMS: atom_id res chain seq x y z
N MET A 1 -30.01 3.75 -4.99
CA MET A 1 -29.14 3.22 -6.06
C MET A 1 -28.21 4.36 -6.45
N TYR A 2 -26.90 4.14 -6.52
CA TYR A 2 -25.98 5.20 -6.96
C TYR A 2 -26.11 5.45 -8.45
N THR A 3 -25.99 6.70 -8.87
CA THR A 3 -25.90 7.10 -10.28
C THR A 3 -24.53 6.71 -10.86
N ASP A 4 -24.46 6.61 -12.19
CA ASP A 4 -23.20 6.31 -12.88
C ASP A 4 -22.09 7.33 -12.58
N GLU A 5 -22.47 8.59 -12.30
CA GLU A 5 -21.53 9.65 -11.92
C GLU A 5 -20.97 9.44 -10.52
N GLU A 6 -21.81 9.05 -9.55
CA GLU A 6 -21.39 8.70 -8.20
C GLU A 6 -20.48 7.47 -8.20
N ILE A 7 -20.80 6.44 -9.00
CA ILE A 7 -19.95 5.26 -9.17
C ILE A 7 -18.57 5.65 -9.74
N LYS A 8 -18.53 6.56 -10.72
CA LYS A 8 -17.26 7.07 -11.28
C LYS A 8 -16.47 7.92 -10.28
N ALA A 9 -17.12 8.69 -9.42
CA ALA A 9 -16.47 9.46 -8.36
C ALA A 9 -15.85 8.52 -7.31
N ILE A 10 -16.62 7.55 -6.82
CA ILE A 10 -16.16 6.53 -5.85
C ILE A 10 -14.95 5.77 -6.38
N LYS A 11 -14.97 5.36 -7.67
CA LYS A 11 -13.82 4.69 -8.30
C LYS A 11 -12.58 5.58 -8.31
N ARG A 12 -12.72 6.85 -8.73
CA ARG A 12 -11.60 7.81 -8.76
C ARG A 12 -10.99 8.06 -7.38
N ASP A 13 -11.83 8.22 -6.36
CA ASP A 13 -11.35 8.43 -4.99
C ASP A 13 -10.64 7.18 -4.45
N ARG A 14 -11.16 5.99 -4.77
CA ARG A 14 -10.51 4.72 -4.43
C ARG A 14 -9.13 4.59 -5.09
N ASP A 15 -9.03 4.94 -6.37
CA ASP A 15 -7.75 4.89 -7.11
C ASP A 15 -6.72 5.90 -6.56
N ARG A 16 -7.17 7.12 -6.21
CA ARG A 16 -6.31 8.12 -5.56
C ARG A 16 -5.83 7.66 -4.18
N ALA A 17 -6.74 7.12 -3.36
CA ALA A 17 -6.39 6.56 -2.06
C ALA A 17 -5.38 5.40 -2.19
N LYS A 18 -5.56 4.55 -3.21
CA LYS A 18 -4.64 3.46 -3.54
C LYS A 18 -3.24 3.98 -3.87
N GLN A 19 -3.13 5.00 -4.72
CA GLN A 19 -1.83 5.63 -5.06
C GLN A 19 -1.14 6.22 -3.82
N LEU A 20 -1.89 6.93 -2.97
CA LEU A 20 -1.36 7.49 -1.72
C LEU A 20 -0.84 6.38 -0.78
N ASN A 21 -1.59 5.29 -0.64
CA ASN A 21 -1.20 4.15 0.19
C ASN A 21 0.07 3.46 -0.33
N ILE A 22 0.23 3.31 -1.65
CA ILE A 22 1.47 2.78 -2.26
C ILE A 22 2.65 3.69 -1.91
N TYR A 23 2.50 5.01 -2.07
CA TYR A 23 3.56 5.97 -1.77
C TYR A 23 3.98 5.91 -0.29
N LEU A 24 3.01 5.87 0.63
CA LEU A 24 3.26 5.74 2.06
C LEU A 24 3.99 4.43 2.39
N LEU A 25 3.56 3.30 1.83
CA LEU A 25 4.23 2.01 2.01
C LEU A 25 5.69 2.05 1.52
N ALA A 26 5.95 2.67 0.38
CA ALA A 26 7.30 2.83 -0.14
C ALA A 26 8.20 3.64 0.81
N LYS A 27 7.68 4.72 1.39
CA LYS A 27 8.40 5.53 2.39
C LYS A 27 8.64 4.77 3.69
N LEU A 28 7.66 4.03 4.19
CA LEU A 28 7.83 3.18 5.37
C LEU A 28 8.90 2.11 5.13
N LEU A 29 8.93 1.48 3.95
CA LEU A 29 9.97 0.53 3.58
C LEU A 29 11.37 1.17 3.50
N GLN A 30 11.47 2.41 3.02
CA GLN A 30 12.75 3.15 3.05
C GLN A 30 13.23 3.37 4.49
N ILE A 31 12.34 3.78 5.41
CA ILE A 31 12.67 3.96 6.83
C ILE A 31 13.02 2.61 7.48
N TYR A 32 12.32 1.54 7.13
CA TYR A 32 12.64 0.20 7.64
C TYR A 32 14.04 -0.26 7.22
N LYS A 33 14.45 0.09 6.00
CA LYS A 33 15.79 -0.24 5.46
C LYS A 33 16.88 0.71 5.94
N SER A 34 16.54 1.91 6.42
CA SER A 34 17.51 2.79 7.07
C SER A 34 17.88 2.21 8.45
N GLY A 35 18.94 2.73 9.06
CA GLY A 35 19.40 2.34 10.40
C GLY A 35 18.42 2.68 11.53
N ALA A 36 17.11 2.66 11.28
CA ALA A 36 16.06 2.86 12.25
C ALA A 36 16.15 1.85 13.41
N THR A 37 15.71 2.29 14.59
CA THR A 37 15.68 1.47 15.80
C THR A 37 14.76 0.27 15.62
N GLN A 38 14.97 -0.77 16.44
CA GLN A 38 14.15 -1.99 16.41
C GLN A 38 12.67 -1.68 16.66
N ASP A 39 12.35 -0.72 17.54
CA ASP A 39 10.97 -0.30 17.80
C ASP A 39 10.30 0.33 16.58
N ILE A 40 11.00 1.22 15.87
CA ILE A 40 10.49 1.82 14.64
C ILE A 40 10.26 0.75 13.58
N LYS A 41 11.22 -0.19 13.43
CA LYS A 41 11.07 -1.32 12.51
C LYS A 41 9.85 -2.18 12.86
N ARG A 42 9.58 -2.43 14.14
CA ARG A 42 8.40 -3.18 14.60
C ARG A 42 7.09 -2.45 14.25
N ILE A 43 7.01 -1.15 14.52
CA ILE A 43 5.84 -0.33 14.19
C ILE A 43 5.57 -0.35 12.68
N ILE A 44 6.63 -0.19 11.88
CA ILE A 44 6.53 -0.24 10.41
C ILE A 44 6.05 -1.60 9.94
N SER A 45 6.60 -2.71 10.46
CA SER A 45 6.14 -4.06 10.11
C SER A 45 4.66 -4.28 10.43
N MET A 46 4.17 -3.77 11.57
CA MET A 46 2.75 -3.83 11.92
C MET A 46 1.89 -3.03 10.96
N ALA A 47 2.32 -1.81 10.60
CA ALA A 47 1.62 -0.97 9.63
C ALA A 47 1.53 -1.64 8.25
N ILE A 48 2.65 -2.17 7.76
CA ILE A 48 2.72 -2.90 6.48
C ILE A 48 1.78 -4.12 6.50
N LYS A 49 1.82 -4.92 7.57
CA LYS A 49 0.93 -6.10 7.72
C LYS A 49 -0.54 -5.71 7.70
N LYS A 50 -0.92 -4.64 8.41
CA LYS A 50 -2.31 -4.16 8.44
C LYS A 50 -2.76 -3.67 7.07
N THR A 51 -1.92 -2.93 6.36
CA THR A 51 -2.23 -2.47 5.00
C THR A 51 -2.39 -3.63 4.01
N GLY A 52 -1.61 -4.70 4.16
CA GLY A 52 -1.75 -5.90 3.31
C GLY A 52 -3.03 -6.70 3.52
N LEU A 53 -3.67 -6.58 4.68
CA LEU A 53 -5.00 -7.16 4.91
C LEU A 53 -6.12 -6.32 4.29
N VAL A 54 -5.96 -4.99 4.23
CA VAL A 54 -6.97 -4.07 3.69
C VAL A 54 -6.86 -3.96 2.16
N TYR A 55 -5.65 -4.01 1.62
CA TYR A 55 -5.35 -3.89 0.20
C TYR A 55 -4.43 -5.02 -0.27
N PRO A 56 -4.88 -6.29 -0.24
CA PRO A 56 -4.06 -7.44 -0.62
C PRO A 56 -3.52 -7.36 -2.05
N GLU A 57 -4.24 -6.72 -2.96
CA GLU A 57 -3.83 -6.50 -4.34
C GLU A 57 -2.56 -5.65 -4.46
N LEU A 58 -2.31 -4.74 -3.51
CA LEU A 58 -1.08 -3.94 -3.50
C LEU A 58 0.15 -4.77 -3.20
N PHE A 59 0.00 -5.85 -2.44
CA PHE A 59 1.08 -6.74 -2.05
C PHE A 59 1.30 -7.85 -3.07
N SER A 60 0.28 -8.24 -3.83
CA SER A 60 0.45 -9.13 -4.98
C SER A 60 1.41 -8.56 -6.03
N ILE A 61 1.32 -7.25 -6.31
CA ILE A 61 2.21 -6.52 -7.23
C ILE A 61 3.67 -6.49 -6.71
N ILE A 62 3.87 -6.52 -5.39
CA ILE A 62 5.21 -6.52 -4.76
C ILE A 62 5.76 -7.96 -4.64
N SER A 63 4.89 -8.97 -4.55
CA SER A 63 5.26 -10.39 -4.43
C SER A 63 5.49 -11.10 -5.77
N GLU A 64 4.99 -10.55 -6.87
CA GLU A 64 5.42 -10.92 -8.21
C GLU A 64 6.84 -10.40 -8.42
N LYS A 65 7.84 -11.25 -8.12
CA LYS A 65 9.23 -11.05 -8.53
C LYS A 65 9.26 -10.70 -10.04
N PRO A 66 10.23 -9.90 -10.49
CA PRO A 66 10.48 -9.72 -11.91
C PRO A 66 10.75 -11.10 -12.50
N ASN A 67 9.85 -11.56 -13.37
CA ASN A 67 10.08 -12.74 -14.17
C ASN A 67 11.27 -12.41 -15.07
N LYS A 68 12.47 -12.90 -14.69
CA LYS A 68 13.64 -12.89 -15.58
C LYS A 68 13.33 -13.88 -16.69
N ASN A 69 12.88 -13.37 -17.82
CA ASN A 69 13.15 -14.00 -19.12
C ASN A 69 14.47 -13.43 -19.65
#